data_AF-A0A8S0QXV1-F1
#
_entry.id   AF-A0A8S0QXV1-F1
#
_cell.length_a   1.000
_cell.length_b   1.000
_cell.length_c   1.000
_cell.angle_alpha   90.00
_cell.angle_beta   90.00
_cell.angle_gamma   90.00
#
_symmetry.space_group_name_H-M   'P 1'
#
loop_
_entity.id
_entity.type
_entity.pdbx_description
1 polymer ?
#
loop_
_entity_poly.entity_id
_entity_poly.type
_entity_poly.pdbx_seq_one_letter_code
_entity_poly.pdbx_strand_id
1 'polypeptide(L)'
;MNEARKVNQTAMVAEKKRMEPPEESRGISKQKWLEERKKKIGRLLDANGLDMSEAYMLDTQDMAESKYKKWEKEPAPAGWDVFNQRTLYNAYKKRTKNIDVDLEGYNKMKESDPEFYREASSLQYGKELKDKEEKARSFSRRRKYCEEKDIDSINDRNEHFNEKIERAFGKYTLEIKNNLERGTALPN
;
A
#
# COMPACT_ATOMS: atom_id res chain seq x y z
N MET A 1 30.80 26.04 54.96
CA MET A 1 30.32 26.95 53.89
C MET A 1 29.83 26.24 52.63
N ASN A 2 30.45 25.12 52.19
CA ASN A 2 30.03 24.43 50.96
C ASN A 2 28.76 23.57 51.11
N GLU A 3 28.46 23.07 52.29
CA GLU A 3 27.27 22.23 52.53
C GLU A 3 25.96 23.01 52.39
N ALA A 4 25.89 24.22 52.93
CA ALA A 4 24.71 25.08 52.80
C ALA A 4 24.37 25.43 51.34
N ARG A 5 25.39 25.65 50.50
CA ARG A 5 25.20 25.84 49.05
C ARG A 5 24.66 24.59 48.38
N LYS A 6 25.18 23.41 48.75
CA LYS A 6 24.74 22.13 48.20
C LYS A 6 23.29 21.83 48.57
N VAL A 7 22.90 22.08 49.82
CA VAL A 7 21.52 21.91 50.31
C VAL A 7 20.55 22.84 49.56
N ASN A 8 20.91 24.13 49.42
CA ASN A 8 20.07 25.08 48.68
C ASN A 8 19.93 24.72 47.19
N GLN A 9 21.01 24.28 46.55
CA GLN A 9 20.97 23.83 45.16
C GLN A 9 20.10 22.59 44.99
N THR A 10 20.18 21.61 45.92
CA THR A 10 19.30 20.44 45.87
C THR A 10 17.84 20.77 46.10
N ALA A 11 17.53 21.71 47.02
CA ALA A 11 16.17 22.17 47.26
C ALA A 11 15.57 22.86 46.03
N MET A 12 16.36 23.71 45.36
CA MET A 12 15.93 24.40 44.14
C MET A 12 15.68 23.42 42.97
N VAL A 13 16.50 22.38 42.83
CA VAL A 13 16.31 21.32 41.82
C VAL A 13 15.09 20.46 42.15
N ALA A 14 14.85 20.15 43.42
CA ALA A 14 13.67 19.39 43.85
C ALA A 14 12.37 20.17 43.57
N GLU A 15 12.37 21.48 43.82
CA GLU A 15 11.20 22.33 43.55
C GLU A 15 10.94 22.46 42.05
N LYS A 16 12.00 22.58 41.23
CA LYS A 16 11.88 22.54 39.78
C LYS A 16 11.30 21.22 39.26
N LYS A 17 11.75 20.08 39.81
CA LYS A 17 11.22 18.74 39.48
C LYS A 17 9.76 18.52 39.91
N ARG A 18 9.25 19.26 40.89
CA ARG A 18 7.83 19.24 41.27
C ARG A 18 6.95 20.03 40.30
N MET A 19 7.49 21.09 39.73
CA MET A 19 6.77 21.97 38.80
C MET A 19 6.78 21.43 37.37
N GLU A 20 7.84 20.72 36.95
CA GLU A 20 7.90 20.08 35.65
C GLU A 20 7.08 18.77 35.63
N PRO A 21 6.23 18.55 34.62
CA PRO A 21 5.56 17.26 34.46
C PRO A 21 6.62 16.15 34.31
N PRO A 22 6.37 14.93 34.83
CA PRO A 22 7.33 13.83 34.74
C PRO A 22 7.76 13.58 33.29
N GLU A 23 9.07 13.44 33.06
CA GLU A 23 9.57 13.03 31.73
C GLU A 23 9.02 11.63 31.41
N GLU A 24 8.05 11.57 30.50
CA GLU A 24 7.49 10.31 30.05
C GLU A 24 8.47 9.61 29.11
N SER A 25 8.67 8.30 29.32
CA SER A 25 9.55 7.52 28.46
C SER A 25 9.00 7.49 27.02
N ARG A 26 9.91 7.50 26.04
CA ARG A 26 9.58 7.49 24.61
C ARG A 26 8.63 6.32 24.31
N GLY A 27 7.39 6.65 23.93
CA GLY A 27 6.35 5.68 23.55
C GLY A 27 5.09 5.70 24.43
N ILE A 28 5.23 5.96 25.74
CA ILE A 28 4.08 6.00 26.68
C ILE A 28 3.17 7.19 26.36
N SER A 29 3.76 8.33 25.98
CA SER A 29 3.02 9.54 25.60
C SER A 29 2.04 9.30 24.43
N LYS A 30 2.41 8.46 23.45
CA LYS A 30 1.52 8.14 22.32
C LYS A 30 0.35 7.26 22.75
N GLN A 31 0.57 6.29 23.64
CA GLN A 31 -0.50 5.45 24.19
C GLN A 31 -1.47 6.27 25.03
N LYS A 32 -0.96 7.10 25.95
CA LYS A 32 -1.79 8.01 26.76
C LYS A 32 -2.57 8.98 25.88
N TRP A 33 -1.95 9.58 24.87
CA TRP A 33 -2.63 10.45 23.92
C TRP A 33 -3.77 9.73 23.17
N LEU A 34 -3.57 8.46 22.77
CA LEU A 34 -4.62 7.66 22.14
C LEU A 34 -5.77 7.34 23.11
N GLU A 35 -5.48 7.02 24.36
CA GLU A 35 -6.49 6.76 25.39
C GLU A 35 -7.28 8.01 25.77
N GLU A 36 -6.61 9.15 25.95
CA GLU A 36 -7.27 10.44 26.20
C GLU A 36 -8.14 10.85 25.02
N ARG A 37 -7.65 10.65 23.80
CA ARG A 37 -8.44 10.88 22.58
C ARG A 37 -9.66 9.97 22.52
N LYS A 38 -9.53 8.67 22.84
CA LYS A 38 -10.67 7.73 22.92
C LYS A 38 -11.68 8.16 23.98
N LYS A 39 -11.22 8.56 25.18
CA LYS A 39 -12.10 9.06 26.25
C LYS A 39 -12.82 10.34 25.85
N LYS A 40 -12.16 11.24 25.13
CA LYS A 40 -12.77 12.49 24.65
C LYS A 40 -13.83 12.22 23.57
N ILE A 41 -13.55 11.30 22.65
CA ILE A 41 -14.50 10.85 21.63
C ILE A 41 -15.69 10.12 22.27
N GLY A 42 -15.45 9.22 23.22
CA GLY A 42 -16.50 8.53 23.98
C GLY A 42 -17.44 9.51 24.70
N ARG A 43 -16.89 10.50 25.41
CA ARG A 43 -17.72 11.53 26.06
C ARG A 43 -18.57 12.35 25.07
N LEU A 44 -18.04 12.63 23.88
CA LEU A 44 -18.76 13.36 22.84
C LEU A 44 -19.88 12.52 22.23
N LEU A 45 -19.65 11.22 22.05
CA LEU A 45 -20.65 10.26 21.60
C LEU A 45 -21.77 10.10 22.63
N ASP A 46 -21.41 9.88 23.90
CA ASP A 46 -22.36 9.77 25.01
C ASP A 46 -23.21 11.05 25.15
N ALA A 47 -22.59 12.23 24.98
CA ALA A 47 -23.30 13.51 25.04
C ALA A 47 -24.28 13.73 23.87
N ASN A 48 -24.01 13.13 22.71
CA ASN A 48 -24.91 13.18 21.55
C ASN A 48 -25.86 11.97 21.48
N GLY A 49 -25.76 11.02 22.43
CA GLY A 49 -26.55 9.79 22.43
C GLY A 49 -26.24 8.85 21.26
N LEU A 50 -25.05 8.96 20.67
CA LEU A 50 -24.63 8.18 19.51
C LEU A 50 -23.76 6.99 19.92
N ASP A 51 -23.93 5.86 19.25
CA ASP A 51 -23.09 4.68 19.47
C ASP A 51 -21.72 4.82 18.75
N MET A 52 -20.73 4.04 19.18
CA MET A 52 -19.39 3.98 18.58
C MET A 52 -19.42 3.65 17.07
N SER A 53 -20.45 2.94 16.61
CA SER A 53 -20.69 2.68 15.18
C SER A 53 -21.10 3.91 14.37
N GLU A 54 -21.71 4.92 15.01
CA GLU A 54 -22.20 6.16 14.40
C GLU A 54 -21.23 7.34 14.57
N ALA A 55 -20.02 7.08 15.08
CA ALA A 55 -19.01 8.11 15.34
C ALA A 55 -18.57 8.93 14.13
N TYR A 56 -18.84 8.45 12.91
CA TYR A 56 -18.60 9.20 11.67
C TYR A 56 -19.53 10.42 11.53
N MET A 57 -20.69 10.46 12.22
CA MET A 57 -21.60 11.61 12.20
C MET A 57 -21.05 12.85 12.91
N LEU A 58 -20.02 12.67 13.74
CA LEU A 58 -19.32 13.76 14.44
C LEU A 58 -18.07 14.26 13.69
N ASP A 59 -17.73 13.66 12.55
CA ASP A 59 -16.62 14.16 11.74
C ASP A 59 -17.02 15.47 11.06
N THR A 60 -16.16 16.48 11.17
CA THR A 60 -16.28 17.68 10.34
C THR A 60 -16.02 17.35 8.87
N GLN A 61 -16.53 18.17 7.96
CA GLN A 61 -16.28 18.04 6.52
C GLN A 61 -14.78 17.88 6.20
N ASP A 62 -13.91 18.70 6.81
CA ASP A 62 -12.46 18.62 6.63
C ASP A 62 -11.85 17.29 7.13
N MET A 63 -12.38 16.74 8.23
CA MET A 63 -11.92 15.48 8.81
C MET A 63 -12.35 14.30 7.95
N ALA A 64 -13.57 14.33 7.42
CA ALA A 64 -14.05 13.36 6.45
C ALA A 64 -13.22 13.41 5.16
N GLU A 65 -13.04 14.60 4.56
CA GLU A 65 -12.25 14.79 3.34
C GLU A 65 -10.81 14.27 3.51
N SER A 66 -10.17 14.58 4.63
CA SER A 66 -8.82 14.08 4.96
C SER A 66 -8.75 12.56 5.11
N LYS A 67 -9.83 11.90 5.59
CA LYS A 67 -9.91 10.43 5.67
C LYS A 67 -10.10 9.82 4.29
N TYR A 68 -11.03 10.35 3.50
CA TYR A 68 -11.30 9.87 2.14
C TYR A 68 -10.12 10.08 1.20
N LYS A 69 -9.44 11.23 1.27
CA LYS A 69 -8.24 11.53 0.47
C LYS A 69 -7.06 10.60 0.77
N LYS A 70 -6.96 10.06 1.99
CA LYS A 70 -5.96 9.01 2.31
C LYS A 70 -6.30 7.66 1.68
N TRP A 71 -7.58 7.42 1.41
CA TRP A 71 -8.06 6.22 0.75
C TRP A 71 -8.10 6.34 -0.78
N GLU A 72 -8.12 7.57 -1.29
CA GLU A 72 -7.88 7.83 -2.70
C GLU A 72 -6.49 7.33 -3.10
N LYS A 73 -6.49 6.33 -3.97
CA LYS A 73 -5.26 5.78 -4.55
C LYS A 73 -4.99 6.54 -5.84
N GLU A 74 -3.74 6.96 -6.03
CA GLU A 74 -3.34 7.46 -7.34
C GLU A 74 -3.64 6.40 -8.42
N PRO A 75 -4.14 6.83 -9.59
CA PRO A 75 -4.48 5.92 -10.66
C PRO A 75 -3.25 5.11 -11.06
N ALA A 76 -3.45 3.81 -11.27
CA ALA A 76 -2.38 2.95 -11.73
C ALA A 76 -1.94 3.40 -13.14
N PRO A 77 -0.63 3.39 -13.44
CA PRO A 77 -0.14 3.63 -14.79
C PRO A 77 -0.78 2.63 -15.76
N ALA A 78 -1.23 3.12 -16.92
CA ALA A 78 -1.98 2.34 -17.89
C ALA A 78 -1.24 2.24 -19.24
N GLY A 79 -1.51 1.16 -19.98
CA GLY A 79 -0.92 0.94 -21.30
C GLY A 79 0.61 0.88 -21.27
N TRP A 80 1.26 1.61 -22.18
CA TRP A 80 2.71 1.64 -22.31
C TRP A 80 3.43 2.39 -21.18
N ASP A 81 2.73 3.22 -20.42
CA ASP A 81 3.33 3.97 -19.30
C ASP A 81 3.71 3.06 -18.12
N VAL A 82 3.23 1.81 -18.10
CA VAL A 82 3.68 0.79 -17.14
C VAL A 82 5.19 0.54 -17.24
N PHE A 83 5.79 0.68 -18.43
CA PHE A 83 7.22 0.44 -18.68
C PHE A 83 8.08 1.70 -18.59
N ASN A 84 7.53 2.82 -18.11
CA ASN A 84 8.26 4.05 -17.91
C ASN A 84 9.35 3.90 -16.82
N GLN A 85 10.44 4.67 -16.92
CA GLN A 85 11.48 4.70 -15.89
C GLN A 85 10.91 5.04 -14.50
N ARG A 86 9.94 5.96 -14.44
CA ARG A 86 9.29 6.36 -13.17
C ARG A 86 8.50 5.22 -12.53
N THR A 87 7.75 4.44 -13.31
CA THR A 87 6.94 3.32 -12.80
C THR A 87 7.82 2.16 -12.36
N LEU A 88 8.89 1.87 -13.12
CA LEU A 88 9.92 0.90 -12.74
C LEU A 88 10.61 1.29 -11.42
N TYR A 89 10.98 2.57 -11.27
CA TYR A 89 11.55 3.09 -10.02
C TYR A 89 10.58 2.95 -8.84
N ASN A 90 9.31 3.32 -9.03
CA ASN A 90 8.29 3.18 -7.99
C ASN A 90 8.05 1.71 -7.60
N ALA A 91 8.09 0.79 -8.56
CA ALA A 91 8.01 -0.64 -8.30
C ALA A 91 9.20 -1.15 -7.49
N TYR A 92 10.42 -0.70 -7.82
CA TYR A 92 11.63 -0.99 -7.03
C TYR A 92 11.50 -0.45 -5.60
N LYS A 93 11.10 0.81 -5.42
CA LYS A 93 10.91 1.44 -4.10
C LYS A 93 9.89 0.71 -3.24
N LYS A 94 8.77 0.26 -3.83
CA LYS A 94 7.78 -0.56 -3.11
C LYS A 94 8.37 -1.91 -2.69
N ARG A 95 9.19 -2.52 -3.54
CA ARG A 95 9.85 -3.80 -3.26
C ARG A 95 10.84 -3.67 -2.11
N THR A 96 11.73 -2.68 -2.15
CA THR A 96 12.74 -2.48 -1.09
C THR A 96 12.10 -2.14 0.26
N LYS A 97 10.96 -1.45 0.27
CA LYS A 97 10.19 -1.19 1.50
C LYS A 97 9.64 -2.46 2.15
N ASN A 98 9.41 -3.52 1.38
CA ASN A 98 8.87 -4.79 1.87
C ASN A 98 9.97 -5.80 2.27
N ILE A 99 11.24 -5.43 2.17
CA ILE A 99 12.34 -6.30 2.58
C ILE A 99 12.56 -6.06 4.07
N ASP A 100 12.30 -7.08 4.88
CA ASP A 100 12.70 -7.11 6.28
C ASP A 100 14.12 -7.69 6.39
N VAL A 101 14.98 -7.02 7.14
CA VAL A 101 16.40 -7.39 7.25
C VAL A 101 16.65 -7.94 8.63
N ASP A 102 16.86 -9.25 8.71
CA ASP A 102 17.29 -9.91 9.94
C ASP A 102 18.80 -9.65 10.19
N LEU A 103 19.08 -8.81 11.17
CA LEU A 103 20.45 -8.45 11.57
C LEU A 103 21.21 -9.63 12.18
N GLU A 104 20.52 -10.56 12.85
CA GLU A 104 21.16 -11.68 13.51
C GLU A 104 21.62 -12.73 12.50
N GLY A 105 20.77 -13.06 11.53
CA GLY A 105 21.15 -13.88 10.37
C GLY A 105 22.27 -13.27 9.54
N TYR A 106 22.25 -11.94 9.34
CA TYR A 106 23.31 -11.23 8.64
C TYR A 106 24.67 -11.37 9.34
N ASN A 107 24.72 -11.19 10.67
CA ASN A 107 25.96 -11.30 11.43
C ASN A 107 26.51 -12.74 11.43
N LYS A 108 25.64 -13.75 11.55
CA LYS A 108 26.05 -15.16 11.44
C LYS A 108 26.66 -15.48 10.07
N MET A 109 26.06 -14.98 8.98
CA MET A 109 26.63 -15.14 7.64
C MET A 109 27.98 -14.43 7.50
N LYS A 110 28.10 -13.22 8.06
CA LYS A 110 29.35 -12.44 8.04
C LYS A 110 30.49 -13.13 8.78
N GLU A 111 30.21 -13.78 9.90
CA GLU A 111 31.22 -14.54 10.66
C GLU A 111 31.60 -15.86 9.99
N SER A 112 30.64 -16.50 9.30
CA SER A 112 30.86 -17.79 8.64
C SER A 112 31.68 -17.72 7.35
N ASP A 113 31.61 -16.61 6.61
CA ASP A 113 32.21 -16.46 5.29
C ASP A 113 33.37 -15.45 5.31
N PRO A 114 34.64 -15.91 5.17
CA PRO A 114 35.79 -15.01 5.09
C PRO A 114 35.74 -14.06 3.89
N GLU A 115 35.00 -14.40 2.83
CA GLU A 115 34.83 -13.59 1.60
C GLU A 115 33.44 -12.95 1.56
N PHE A 116 32.92 -12.52 2.72
CA PHE A 116 31.59 -11.94 2.82
C PHE A 116 31.40 -10.66 1.99
N TYR A 117 32.44 -9.83 1.91
CA TYR A 117 32.46 -8.63 1.06
C TYR A 117 33.14 -8.96 -0.27
N ARG A 118 32.35 -9.46 -1.22
CA ARG A 118 32.83 -9.88 -2.54
C ARG A 118 33.03 -8.70 -3.49
N GLU A 119 34.04 -8.83 -4.34
CA GLU A 119 34.27 -7.93 -5.48
C GLU A 119 33.45 -8.38 -6.70
N ALA A 120 33.28 -7.49 -7.69
CA ALA A 120 32.49 -7.73 -8.90
C ALA A 120 32.96 -8.93 -9.75
N SER A 121 34.16 -9.46 -9.49
CA SER A 121 34.78 -10.62 -10.16
C SER A 121 34.48 -11.97 -9.49
N SER A 122 33.82 -12.00 -8.32
CA SER A 122 33.55 -13.25 -7.60
C SER A 122 32.46 -14.09 -8.30
N LEU A 123 32.67 -15.40 -8.41
CA LEU A 123 31.87 -16.34 -9.22
C LEU A 123 30.54 -16.78 -8.55
N GLN A 124 30.33 -16.44 -7.28
CA GLN A 124 29.17 -16.87 -6.51
C GLN A 124 27.97 -15.94 -6.74
N TYR A 125 26.98 -16.37 -7.54
CA TYR A 125 25.77 -15.60 -7.85
C TYR A 125 24.59 -15.93 -6.90
N GLY A 126 23.81 -14.91 -6.54
CA GLY A 126 22.70 -15.00 -5.56
C GLY A 126 21.41 -15.67 -6.06
N LYS A 127 20.59 -16.18 -5.12
CA LYS A 127 19.36 -16.98 -5.36
C LYS A 127 18.08 -16.20 -5.67
N GLU A 128 18.15 -14.88 -5.84
CA GLU A 128 16.98 -13.96 -5.93
C GLU A 128 16.10 -14.07 -7.20
N LEU A 129 16.44 -14.95 -8.16
CA LEU A 129 15.79 -14.99 -9.47
C LEU A 129 14.40 -15.65 -9.45
N LYS A 130 14.15 -16.62 -8.58
CA LYS A 130 12.91 -17.44 -8.61
C LYS A 130 11.66 -16.63 -8.29
N ASP A 131 11.69 -15.82 -7.23
CA ASP A 131 10.54 -14.99 -6.84
C ASP A 131 10.21 -13.93 -7.90
N LYS A 132 11.23 -13.50 -8.66
CA LYS A 132 11.06 -12.54 -9.77
C LYS A 132 10.33 -13.21 -10.93
N GLU A 133 10.68 -14.45 -11.25
CA GLU A 133 10.04 -15.24 -12.31
C GLU A 133 8.57 -15.54 -12.00
N GLU A 134 8.24 -15.88 -10.75
CA GLU A 134 6.84 -16.11 -10.34
C GLU A 134 5.98 -14.85 -10.47
N LYS A 135 6.50 -13.71 -10.00
CA LYS A 135 5.78 -12.42 -10.14
C LYS A 135 5.62 -12.03 -11.61
N ALA A 136 6.64 -12.23 -12.45
CA ALA A 136 6.56 -11.98 -13.88
C ALA A 136 5.49 -12.86 -14.57
N ARG A 137 5.41 -14.15 -14.22
CA ARG A 137 4.38 -15.06 -14.74
C ARG A 137 2.96 -14.62 -14.37
N SER A 138 2.77 -14.05 -13.18
CA SER A 138 1.47 -13.55 -12.71
C SER A 138 1.06 -12.19 -13.28
N PHE A 139 1.93 -11.51 -14.05
CA PHE A 139 1.65 -10.16 -14.56
C PHE A 139 0.47 -10.12 -15.52
N SER A 140 0.31 -11.14 -16.37
CA SER A 140 -0.86 -11.30 -17.24
C SER A 140 -1.87 -12.25 -16.59
N ARG A 141 -3.04 -11.72 -16.20
CA ARG A 141 -4.10 -12.55 -15.62
C ARG A 141 -5.00 -13.12 -16.73
N ARG A 142 -5.13 -14.44 -16.77
CA ARG A 142 -6.11 -15.12 -17.64
C ARG A 142 -7.53 -14.71 -17.24
N ARG A 143 -8.37 -14.34 -18.22
CA ARG A 143 -9.80 -14.12 -18.03
C ARG A 143 -10.50 -15.48 -17.91
N LYS A 144 -11.53 -15.56 -17.05
CA LYS A 144 -12.35 -16.78 -16.95
C LYS A 144 -13.17 -16.94 -18.22
N TYR A 145 -13.31 -18.18 -18.68
CA TYR A 145 -14.21 -18.52 -19.78
C TYR A 145 -15.67 -18.41 -19.29
N CYS A 146 -16.54 -17.86 -20.14
CA CYS A 146 -17.97 -17.74 -19.86
C CYS A 146 -18.73 -18.63 -20.85
N GLU A 147 -19.42 -19.64 -20.35
CA GLU A 147 -20.13 -20.65 -21.18
C GLU A 147 -21.36 -20.07 -21.90
N GLU A 148 -21.93 -18.98 -21.40
CA GLU A 148 -23.07 -18.28 -22.02
C GLU A 148 -22.67 -17.48 -23.27
N LYS A 149 -21.37 -17.24 -23.48
CA LYS A 149 -20.90 -16.44 -24.61
C LYS A 149 -20.96 -17.28 -25.90
N ASP A 150 -21.59 -16.74 -26.93
CA ASP A 150 -21.58 -17.34 -28.26
C ASP A 150 -20.16 -17.61 -28.77
N ILE A 151 -19.96 -18.80 -29.32
CA ILE A 151 -18.66 -19.25 -29.82
C ILE A 151 -18.51 -18.81 -31.28
N ASP A 152 -17.67 -17.81 -31.51
CA ASP A 152 -17.33 -17.27 -32.84
C ASP A 152 -16.06 -17.89 -33.46
N SER A 153 -15.46 -18.88 -32.78
CA SER A 153 -14.14 -19.42 -33.11
C SER A 153 -14.10 -20.95 -33.12
N ILE A 154 -13.40 -21.52 -34.11
CA ILE A 154 -13.19 -22.97 -34.23
C ILE A 154 -11.98 -23.46 -33.40
N ASN A 155 -10.97 -22.60 -33.16
CA ASN A 155 -9.77 -22.95 -32.40
C ASN A 155 -9.28 -21.77 -31.52
N ASP A 156 -8.44 -22.04 -30.52
CA ASP A 156 -7.92 -21.05 -29.56
C ASP A 156 -7.16 -19.89 -30.24
N ARG A 157 -6.43 -20.17 -31.34
CA ARG A 157 -5.71 -19.12 -32.07
C ARG A 157 -6.69 -18.17 -32.79
N ASN A 158 -7.79 -18.71 -33.30
CA ASN A 158 -8.85 -17.94 -33.93
C ASN A 158 -9.62 -17.13 -32.88
N GLU A 159 -9.89 -17.69 -31.70
CA GLU A 159 -10.49 -16.95 -30.57
C GLU A 159 -9.62 -15.73 -30.21
N HIS A 160 -8.31 -15.92 -30.06
CA HIS A 160 -7.39 -14.82 -29.76
C HIS A 160 -7.29 -13.79 -30.89
N PHE A 161 -7.44 -14.22 -32.14
CA PHE A 161 -7.48 -13.32 -33.30
C PHE A 161 -8.78 -12.50 -33.31
N ASN A 162 -9.94 -13.14 -33.15
CA ASN A 162 -11.24 -12.49 -33.02
C ASN A 162 -11.25 -11.48 -31.86
N GLU A 163 -10.72 -11.86 -30.69
CA GLU A 163 -10.57 -10.93 -29.55
C GLU A 163 -9.68 -9.72 -29.86
N LYS A 164 -8.63 -9.90 -30.67
CA LYS A 164 -7.77 -8.80 -31.09
C LYS A 164 -8.51 -7.84 -32.02
N ILE A 165 -9.27 -8.38 -32.98
CA ILE A 165 -10.10 -7.59 -33.90
C ILE A 165 -11.18 -6.83 -33.13
N GLU A 166 -11.88 -7.49 -32.20
CA GLU A 166 -12.92 -6.84 -31.38
C GLU A 166 -12.33 -5.71 -30.53
N ARG A 167 -11.12 -5.87 -29.97
CA ARG A 167 -10.45 -4.82 -29.21
C ARG A 167 -10.07 -3.60 -30.06
N ALA A 168 -9.70 -3.81 -31.32
CA ALA A 168 -9.27 -2.73 -32.22
C ALA A 168 -10.44 -2.06 -32.94
N PHE A 169 -11.41 -2.85 -33.41
CA PHE A 169 -12.46 -2.41 -34.32
C PHE A 169 -13.87 -2.47 -33.72
N GLY A 170 -14.09 -3.16 -32.60
CA GLY A 170 -15.41 -3.33 -31.98
C GLY A 170 -16.13 -2.02 -31.68
N LYS A 171 -15.37 -0.95 -31.37
CA LYS A 171 -15.93 0.41 -31.19
C LYS A 171 -16.58 0.95 -32.48
N TYR A 172 -16.03 0.62 -33.64
CA TYR A 172 -16.48 1.12 -34.95
C TYR A 172 -17.48 0.19 -35.62
N THR A 173 -17.50 -1.10 -35.27
CA THR A 173 -18.39 -2.12 -35.87
C THR A 173 -19.65 -2.40 -35.05
N LEU A 174 -19.87 -1.65 -33.95
CA LEU A 174 -20.99 -1.87 -33.03
C LEU A 174 -22.36 -1.79 -33.70
N GLU A 175 -22.55 -0.86 -34.64
CA GLU A 175 -23.80 -0.73 -35.41
C GLU A 175 -24.03 -1.93 -36.32
N ILE A 176 -22.98 -2.40 -37.01
CA ILE A 176 -23.03 -3.57 -37.90
C ILE A 176 -23.40 -4.83 -37.09
N LYS A 177 -22.79 -5.00 -35.92
CA LYS A 177 -23.08 -6.13 -35.01
C LYS A 177 -24.52 -6.11 -34.53
N ASN A 178 -24.99 -4.94 -34.08
CA ASN A 178 -26.37 -4.77 -33.64
C ASN A 178 -27.39 -5.01 -34.77
N ASN A 179 -27.07 -4.61 -36.02
CA ASN A 179 -27.93 -4.87 -37.17
C ASN A 179 -27.97 -6.37 -37.52
N LEU A 180 -26.84 -7.08 -37.35
CA LEU A 180 -26.78 -8.53 -37.53
C LEU A 180 -27.66 -9.26 -36.49
N GLU A 181 -27.57 -8.86 -35.23
CA GLU A 181 -28.40 -9.39 -34.13
C GLU A 181 -29.90 -9.08 -34.34
N ARG A 182 -30.22 -7.98 -35.03
CA ARG A 182 -31.59 -7.60 -35.41
C ARG A 182 -32.09 -8.18 -36.74
N GLY A 183 -31.31 -9.03 -37.40
CA GLY A 183 -31.72 -9.70 -38.64
C GLY A 183 -31.60 -8.83 -39.90
N THR A 184 -30.58 -7.98 -39.97
CA THR A 184 -30.21 -7.16 -41.15
C THR A 184 -31.27 -6.15 -41.62
N ALA A 185 -32.25 -5.82 -40.78
CA ALA A 185 -33.23 -4.77 -41.08
C ALA A 185 -32.56 -3.39 -40.99
N LEU A 186 -32.67 -2.59 -42.06
CA LEU A 186 -32.26 -1.19 -42.03
C LEU A 186 -33.21 -0.40 -41.11
N PRO A 187 -32.72 0.57 -40.32
CA PRO A 187 -33.58 1.46 -39.57
C PRO A 187 -34.42 2.30 -40.56
N ASN A 188 -35.74 2.35 -40.34
CA ASN A 188 -36.65 3.26 -41.04
C ASN A 188 -36.34 4.72 -40.74
#